data_AF-A0AAW0WK96-F1
#
_entry.id   AF-A0AAW0WK96-F1
#
_cell.length_a   1.000
_cell.length_b   1.000
_cell.length_c   1.000
_cell.angle_alpha   90.00
_cell.angle_beta   90.00
_cell.angle_gamma   90.00
#
_symmetry.space_group_name_H-M   'P 1'
#
loop_
_entity.id
_entity.type
_entity.pdbx_description
1 polymer ?
#
loop_
_entity_poly.entity_id
_entity_poly.type
_entity_poly.pdbx_seq_one_letter_code
_entity_poly.pdbx_strand_id
1 'polypeptide(L)'
;MPKRSCHFQDTFMPQLKVHIGEKHVDSGVMKEAKMKAVYDRTLNLLYSGAKNLMNNNAVEKMDATPNVQAKTSSHSTLHQMVLTNTGTLARPQPISQRLAAKPEATTSCITCRTVTSLIRPPCNYCECELCDSCARVCHFCGGSFCQKCSLTVYLQDEKTVCLSCC
;
A
#
# COMPACT_ATOMS: atom_id res chain seq x y z
N MET A 1 21.22 48.50 -15.10
CA MET A 1 19.89 48.63 -15.75
C MET A 1 18.95 47.60 -15.13
N PRO A 2 17.83 47.98 -14.51
CA PRO A 2 16.86 47.02 -13.99
C PRO A 2 16.25 46.22 -15.14
N LYS A 3 16.17 44.89 -15.00
CA LYS A 3 15.55 44.02 -16.00
C LYS A 3 14.04 44.29 -16.04
N ARG A 4 13.47 44.33 -17.24
CA ARG A 4 12.02 44.55 -17.45
C ARG A 4 11.24 43.42 -16.76
N SER A 5 10.14 43.77 -16.09
CA SER A 5 9.23 42.79 -15.48
C SER A 5 8.64 41.88 -16.56
N CYS A 6 8.50 40.59 -16.24
CA CYS A 6 7.93 39.60 -17.15
C CYS A 6 6.42 39.83 -17.27
N HIS A 7 5.95 40.15 -18.47
CA HIS A 7 4.53 40.45 -18.74
C HIS A 7 3.57 39.28 -18.45
N PHE A 8 4.09 38.05 -18.39
CA PHE A 8 3.29 36.84 -18.20
C PHE A 8 3.20 36.35 -16.76
N GLN A 9 3.75 37.12 -15.81
CA GLN A 9 3.82 36.70 -14.42
C GLN A 9 2.43 36.48 -13.80
N ASP A 10 1.41 37.23 -14.25
CA ASP A 10 0.03 37.11 -13.77
C ASP A 10 -0.86 36.19 -14.61
N THR A 11 -0.44 35.80 -15.82
CA THR A 11 -1.17 34.89 -16.73
C THR A 11 -0.56 33.49 -16.79
N PHE A 12 0.33 33.14 -15.87
CA PHE A 12 0.96 31.83 -15.85
C PHE A 12 -0.05 30.75 -15.40
N MET A 13 -0.73 30.16 -16.37
CA MET A 13 -1.45 28.90 -16.19
C MET A 13 -0.48 27.75 -16.53
N PRO A 14 0.09 27.03 -15.55
CA PRO A 14 0.96 25.92 -15.86
C PRO A 14 0.18 24.85 -16.62
N GLN A 15 0.70 24.42 -17.78
CA GLN A 15 0.14 23.28 -18.47
C GLN A 15 0.36 22.03 -17.61
N LEU A 16 -0.72 21.42 -17.14
CA LEU A 16 -0.68 20.24 -16.30
C LEU A 16 -0.85 18.98 -17.15
N LYS A 17 0.00 17.98 -16.90
CA LYS A 17 -0.20 16.63 -17.43
C LYS A 17 -0.99 15.82 -16.43
N VAL A 18 -2.18 15.37 -16.83
CA VAL A 18 -3.01 14.46 -16.04
C VAL A 18 -2.87 13.05 -16.60
N HIS A 19 -2.66 12.07 -15.73
CA HIS A 19 -2.67 10.66 -16.13
C HIS A 19 -4.12 10.22 -16.37
N ILE A 20 -4.39 9.68 -17.56
CA ILE A 20 -5.71 9.16 -17.93
C ILE A 20 -5.61 7.64 -18.03
N GLY A 21 -6.24 6.94 -17.09
CA GLY A 21 -6.32 5.47 -17.08
C GLY A 21 -7.55 4.95 -17.81
N GLU A 22 -7.58 3.64 -18.09
CA GLU A 22 -8.66 2.95 -18.82
C GLU A 22 -10.05 3.24 -18.23
N LYS A 23 -10.19 3.20 -16.90
CA LYS A 23 -11.44 3.56 -16.20
C LYS A 23 -11.95 4.96 -16.55
N HIS A 24 -11.07 5.94 -16.71
CA HIS A 24 -11.44 7.31 -17.08
C HIS A 24 -11.88 7.38 -18.56
N VAL A 25 -11.30 6.52 -19.39
CA VAL A 25 -11.63 6.40 -20.81
C VAL A 25 -12.97 5.70 -21.01
N ASP A 26 -13.28 4.70 -20.18
CA ASP A 26 -14.54 3.94 -20.19
C ASP A 26 -15.71 4.76 -19.63
N SER A 27 -15.46 5.59 -18.62
CA SER A 27 -16.49 6.47 -18.04
C SER A 27 -16.66 7.80 -18.79
N GLY A 28 -15.71 8.15 -19.67
CA GLY A 28 -15.67 9.41 -20.40
C GLY A 28 -16.27 9.32 -21.81
N VAL A 29 -15.43 9.36 -22.83
CA VAL A 29 -15.85 9.46 -24.24
C VAL A 29 -16.32 8.10 -24.76
N MET A 30 -17.51 8.07 -25.40
CA MET A 30 -18.19 6.84 -25.85
C MET A 30 -18.46 5.86 -24.70
N LYS A 31 -18.89 6.39 -23.56
CA LYS A 31 -19.16 5.65 -22.33
C LYS A 31 -20.06 4.45 -22.57
N GLU A 32 -21.15 4.63 -23.30
CA GLU A 32 -22.18 3.60 -23.49
C GLU A 32 -21.60 2.36 -24.19
N ALA A 33 -20.82 2.56 -25.25
CA ALA A 33 -20.22 1.46 -26.00
C ALA A 33 -19.14 0.73 -25.20
N LYS A 34 -18.28 1.46 -24.49
CA LYS A 34 -17.19 0.88 -23.69
C LYS A 34 -17.71 0.17 -22.45
N MET A 35 -18.64 0.80 -21.72
CA MET A 35 -19.26 0.18 -20.55
C MET A 35 -20.06 -1.07 -20.94
N LYS A 36 -20.68 -1.10 -22.12
CA LYS A 36 -21.31 -2.32 -22.65
C LYS A 36 -20.28 -3.44 -22.86
N ALA A 37 -19.13 -3.15 -23.45
CA ALA A 37 -18.06 -4.14 -23.61
C ALA A 37 -17.52 -4.66 -22.26
N VAL A 38 -17.39 -3.79 -21.26
CA VAL A 38 -17.01 -4.17 -19.89
C VAL A 38 -18.07 -5.08 -19.26
N TYR A 39 -19.35 -4.73 -19.42
CA TYR A 39 -20.46 -5.54 -18.94
C TYR A 39 -20.46 -6.92 -19.58
N ASP A 40 -20.39 -7.01 -20.90
CA ASP A 40 -20.40 -8.28 -21.64
C ASP A 40 -19.21 -9.17 -21.24
N ARG A 41 -18.02 -8.58 -21.09
CA ARG A 41 -16.82 -9.29 -20.61
C ARG A 41 -17.02 -9.83 -19.20
N THR A 42 -17.58 -9.01 -18.30
CA THR A 42 -17.80 -9.39 -16.90
C THR A 42 -18.84 -10.50 -16.82
N LEU A 43 -19.92 -10.39 -17.59
CA LEU A 43 -20.98 -11.40 -17.68
C LEU A 43 -20.43 -12.75 -18.16
N ASN A 44 -19.59 -12.74 -19.20
CA ASN A 44 -18.92 -13.95 -19.70
C ASN A 44 -17.99 -14.57 -18.65
N LEU A 45 -17.22 -13.75 -17.91
CA LEU A 45 -16.37 -14.24 -16.82
C LEU A 45 -17.20 -14.91 -15.72
N LEU A 46 -18.31 -14.30 -15.31
CA LEU A 46 -19.21 -14.86 -14.30
C LEU A 46 -19.82 -16.19 -14.76
N TYR A 47 -20.32 -16.28 -15.99
CA TYR A 47 -20.84 -17.53 -16.53
C TYR A 47 -19.75 -18.61 -16.66
N SER A 48 -18.55 -18.24 -17.12
CA SER A 48 -17.43 -19.18 -17.21
C SER A 48 -17.01 -19.71 -15.84
N GLY A 49 -16.93 -18.84 -14.82
CA GLY A 49 -16.61 -19.21 -13.44
C GLY A 49 -17.67 -20.10 -12.82
N ALA A 50 -18.95 -19.76 -13.01
CA ALA A 50 -20.07 -20.58 -12.52
C ALA A 50 -20.10 -21.97 -13.18
N LYS A 51 -19.87 -22.05 -14.50
CA LYS A 51 -19.78 -23.32 -15.24
C LYS A 51 -18.61 -24.18 -14.74
N ASN A 52 -17.47 -23.58 -14.44
CA ASN A 52 -16.30 -24.28 -13.90
C ASN A 52 -16.55 -24.80 -12.47
N LEU A 53 -17.33 -24.08 -11.65
CA LEU A 53 -17.71 -24.52 -10.30
C LEU A 53 -18.66 -25.73 -10.34
N MET A 54 -19.59 -25.77 -11.30
CA MET A 54 -20.52 -26.89 -11.47
C MET A 54 -19.81 -28.16 -11.96
N ASN A 55 -18.74 -28.00 -12.73
CA ASN A 55 -17.95 -29.09 -13.26
C ASN A 55 -16.73 -29.38 -12.37
N ASN A 56 -16.97 -29.84 -11.13
CA ASN A 56 -16.02 -30.07 -10.01
C ASN A 56 -14.68 -30.80 -10.30
N ASN A 57 -14.28 -31.05 -11.55
CA ASN A 57 -12.98 -31.57 -11.94
C ASN A 57 -12.54 -31.03 -13.31
N ALA A 58 -11.92 -29.86 -13.36
CA ALA A 58 -11.07 -29.47 -14.49
C ALA A 58 -9.86 -28.69 -13.98
N VAL A 59 -8.91 -29.42 -13.40
CA VAL A 59 -7.52 -29.01 -13.40
C VAL A 59 -7.08 -28.93 -14.86
N GLU A 60 -6.75 -27.71 -15.29
CA GLU A 60 -5.92 -27.32 -16.44
C GLU A 60 -6.12 -28.00 -17.80
N LYS A 61 -6.55 -27.20 -18.77
CA LYS A 61 -5.93 -27.12 -20.12
C LYS A 61 -6.34 -25.80 -20.78
N MET A 62 -5.51 -24.78 -20.66
CA MET A 62 -5.52 -23.62 -21.56
C MET A 62 -4.52 -23.89 -22.68
N ASP A 63 -5.01 -24.38 -23.82
CA ASP A 63 -4.29 -24.27 -25.09
C ASP A 63 -4.70 -22.92 -25.75
N ALA A 64 -3.75 -21.96 -25.72
CA ALA A 64 -3.33 -21.07 -26.81
C ALA A 64 -4.35 -20.78 -27.96
N THR A 65 -4.79 -19.57 -28.35
CA THR A 65 -4.36 -18.14 -28.20
C THR A 65 -5.53 -17.24 -28.73
N PRO A 66 -5.56 -15.91 -28.48
CA PRO A 66 -4.75 -14.96 -29.23
C PRO A 66 -3.87 -14.14 -28.28
N ASN A 67 -2.57 -14.15 -28.58
CA ASN A 67 -1.54 -13.17 -28.23
C ASN A 67 -1.87 -12.09 -27.16
N VAL A 68 -2.01 -12.50 -25.91
CA VAL A 68 -1.44 -11.75 -24.78
C VAL A 68 -0.40 -12.68 -24.17
N GLN A 69 0.72 -12.83 -24.88
CA GLN A 69 1.93 -13.35 -24.25
C GLN A 69 2.35 -12.34 -23.19
N ALA A 70 1.84 -12.50 -21.97
CA ALA A 70 2.62 -12.21 -20.79
C ALA A 70 3.83 -13.15 -20.88
N LYS A 71 4.90 -12.68 -21.52
CA LYS A 71 6.19 -13.37 -21.59
C LYS A 71 6.69 -13.52 -20.16
N THR A 72 6.33 -14.63 -19.54
CA THR A 72 7.06 -15.22 -18.42
C THR A 72 8.26 -15.96 -18.99
N SER A 73 9.20 -15.21 -19.56
CA SER A 73 10.57 -15.68 -19.76
C SER A 73 11.53 -14.51 -19.58
N SER A 74 12.35 -14.69 -18.55
CA SER A 74 13.75 -14.26 -18.42
C SER A 74 14.10 -12.80 -18.75
N HIS A 75 14.59 -12.12 -17.71
CA HIS A 75 15.19 -10.78 -17.72
C HIS A 75 14.19 -9.63 -17.96
N SER A 76 13.62 -9.17 -16.84
CA SER A 76 13.42 -7.73 -16.67
C SER A 76 14.77 -7.05 -16.86
N THR A 77 15.04 -6.56 -18.08
CA THR A 77 16.10 -5.59 -18.38
C THR A 77 15.84 -4.24 -17.73
N LEU A 78 14.64 -4.06 -17.16
CA LEU A 78 14.36 -2.94 -16.29
C LEU A 78 15.15 -3.15 -15.00
N HIS A 79 16.19 -2.32 -14.83
CA HIS A 79 16.86 -2.03 -13.55
C HIS A 79 15.90 -1.32 -12.57
N GLN A 80 14.62 -1.66 -12.58
CA GLN A 80 13.62 -1.06 -11.72
C GLN A 80 13.85 -1.57 -10.30
N MET A 81 14.26 -0.67 -9.42
CA MET A 81 14.40 -0.94 -7.99
C MET A 81 13.01 -0.86 -7.33
N VAL A 82 12.80 -1.68 -6.32
CA VAL A 82 11.56 -1.70 -5.53
C VAL A 82 11.87 -1.21 -4.12
N LEU A 83 11.01 -0.35 -3.58
CA LEU A 83 11.06 0.08 -2.19
C LEU A 83 10.71 -1.09 -1.27
N THR A 84 11.61 -1.41 -0.36
CA THR A 84 11.37 -2.36 0.72
C THR A 84 10.54 -1.71 1.82
N ASN A 85 9.97 -2.55 2.70
CA ASN A 85 9.26 -2.10 3.90
C ASN A 85 10.14 -1.30 4.88
N THR A 86 11.46 -1.41 4.77
CA THR A 86 12.44 -0.64 5.53
C THR A 86 12.88 0.66 4.84
N GLY A 87 12.28 0.99 3.68
CA GLY A 87 12.59 2.20 2.91
C GLY A 87 13.88 2.12 2.10
N THR A 88 14.49 0.93 1.99
CA THR A 88 15.66 0.71 1.13
C THR A 88 15.25 0.26 -0.27
N LEU A 89 16.15 0.41 -1.24
CA LEU A 89 15.88 0.00 -2.62
C LEU A 89 16.49 -1.38 -2.87
N ALA A 90 15.67 -2.34 -3.27
CA ALA A 90 16.10 -3.72 -3.55
C ALA A 90 15.69 -4.17 -4.97
N ARG A 91 16.37 -5.20 -5.48
CA ARG A 91 16.05 -5.82 -6.77
C ARG A 91 14.83 -6.75 -6.62
N PRO A 92 13.87 -6.76 -7.57
CA PRO A 92 12.74 -7.69 -7.51
C PRO A 92 13.23 -9.14 -7.49
N GLN A 93 12.86 -9.90 -6.45
CA GLN A 93 13.09 -11.35 -6.41
C GLN A 93 11.91 -12.11 -7.05
N PRO A 94 12.18 -13.24 -7.74
CA PRO A 94 11.15 -14.05 -8.37
C PRO A 94 10.14 -14.56 -7.33
N ILE A 95 8.86 -14.58 -7.70
CA ILE A 95 7.70 -14.94 -6.86
C ILE A 95 7.90 -16.32 -6.19
N SER A 96 8.62 -17.23 -6.84
CA SER A 96 8.95 -18.58 -6.34
C SER A 96 9.75 -18.57 -5.03
N GLN A 97 10.51 -17.53 -4.73
CA GLN A 97 11.24 -17.39 -3.46
C GLN A 97 10.40 -16.76 -2.34
N ARG A 98 9.24 -16.17 -2.63
CA ARG A 98 8.38 -15.52 -1.63
C ARG A 98 7.49 -16.49 -0.84
N LEU A 99 7.31 -17.72 -1.32
CA LEU A 99 6.37 -18.69 -0.75
C LEU A 99 7.01 -19.70 0.24
N ALA A 100 8.33 -19.66 0.43
CA ALA A 100 9.05 -20.59 1.32
C ALA A 100 9.11 -20.14 2.79
N ALA A 101 8.71 -18.91 3.10
CA ALA A 101 8.65 -18.42 4.48
C ALA A 101 7.19 -18.51 4.97
N LYS A 102 6.91 -19.49 5.82
CA LYS A 102 5.71 -19.51 6.67
C LYS A 102 5.62 -18.13 7.34
N PRO A 103 4.52 -17.36 7.19
CA PRO A 103 4.43 -16.06 7.81
C PRO A 103 4.26 -16.29 9.32
N GLU A 104 5.37 -16.30 10.06
CA GLU A 104 5.34 -15.94 11.47
C GLU A 104 4.67 -14.58 11.53
N ALA A 105 3.61 -14.48 12.33
CA ALA A 105 2.77 -13.29 12.45
C ALA A 105 3.64 -12.08 12.80
N THR A 106 4.04 -11.36 11.76
CA THR A 106 5.01 -10.27 11.83
C THR A 106 4.20 -8.99 11.87
N THR A 107 4.06 -8.40 13.05
CA THR A 107 3.40 -7.10 13.22
C THR A 107 4.43 -5.99 13.01
N SER A 108 4.04 -4.94 12.31
CA SER A 108 4.88 -3.76 12.09
C SER A 108 4.45 -2.62 13.00
N CYS A 109 5.39 -1.98 13.68
CA CYS A 109 5.09 -0.81 14.51
C CYS A 109 4.51 0.34 13.67
N ILE A 110 3.38 0.92 14.07
CA ILE A 110 2.75 2.02 13.32
C ILE A 110 3.60 3.30 13.35
N THR A 111 4.44 3.48 14.37
CA THR A 111 5.24 4.70 14.56
C THR A 111 6.52 4.69 13.71
N CYS A 112 7.33 3.63 13.79
CA CYS A 112 8.63 3.53 13.10
C CYS A 112 8.66 2.54 11.93
N ARG A 113 7.57 1.78 11.70
CA ARG A 113 7.43 0.75 10.66
C ARG A 113 8.39 -0.44 10.77
N THR A 114 9.17 -0.52 11.85
CA THR A 114 10.02 -1.68 12.12
C THR A 114 9.15 -2.91 12.35
N VAL A 115 9.44 -3.99 11.63
CA VAL A 115 8.81 -5.29 11.82
C VAL A 115 9.35 -5.89 13.11
N THR A 116 8.46 -6.30 14.01
CA THR A 116 8.81 -6.91 15.29
C THR A 116 8.15 -8.28 15.38
N SER A 117 8.89 -9.28 15.85
CA SER A 117 8.41 -10.66 16.03
C SER A 117 7.76 -10.90 17.39
N LEU A 118 7.84 -9.91 18.30
CA LEU A 118 7.28 -9.98 19.64
C LEU A 118 5.89 -9.34 19.67
N ILE A 119 4.90 -10.14 20.04
CA ILE A 119 3.54 -9.68 20.33
C ILE A 119 3.59 -8.92 21.65
N ARG A 120 3.33 -7.61 21.63
CA ARG A 120 3.29 -6.74 22.81
C ARG A 120 1.89 -6.13 22.92
N PRO A 121 1.41 -5.76 24.13
CA PRO A 121 0.18 -5.00 24.26
C PRO A 121 0.22 -3.74 23.37
N PRO A 122 -0.83 -3.51 22.57
CA PRO A 122 -0.94 -2.30 21.76
C PRO A 122 -1.06 -1.07 22.65
N CYS A 123 -1.06 0.11 22.03
CA CYS A 123 -1.36 1.34 22.74
C CYS A 123 -2.73 1.26 23.44
N ASN A 124 -2.79 1.50 24.75
CA ASN A 124 -4.04 1.46 25.53
C ASN A 124 -5.06 2.56 25.14
N TYR A 125 -4.67 3.52 24.29
CA TYR A 125 -5.56 4.60 23.82
C TYR A 125 -5.99 4.43 22.37
N CYS A 126 -5.04 4.16 21.46
CA CYS A 126 -5.30 4.10 20.02
C CYS A 126 -5.16 2.69 19.42
N GLU A 127 -4.95 1.67 20.26
CA GLU A 127 -4.88 0.25 19.90
C GLU A 127 -3.86 -0.08 18.80
N CYS A 128 -2.89 0.80 18.59
CA CYS A 128 -1.84 0.63 17.60
C CYS A 128 -0.74 -0.30 18.10
N GLU A 129 -0.22 -1.16 17.21
CA GLU A 129 0.95 -2.01 17.45
C GLU A 129 2.23 -1.16 17.57
N LEU A 130 3.01 -1.41 18.64
CA LEU A 130 4.22 -0.67 18.99
C LEU A 130 5.42 -1.59 19.18
N CYS A 131 6.60 -1.13 18.75
CA CYS A 131 7.87 -1.75 19.15
C CYS A 131 8.37 -1.17 20.48
N ASP A 132 9.35 -1.82 21.10
CA ASP A 132 9.92 -1.41 22.40
C ASP A 132 10.45 0.03 22.40
N SER A 133 11.01 0.48 21.28
CA SER A 133 11.54 1.84 21.15
C SER A 133 10.45 2.91 21.03
N CYS A 134 9.23 2.54 20.63
CA CYS A 134 8.11 3.46 20.41
C CYS A 134 7.03 3.38 21.49
N ALA A 135 7.05 2.34 22.33
CA ALA A 135 6.19 2.21 23.49
C ALA A 135 6.71 3.07 24.65
N ARG A 136 5.82 3.83 25.26
CA ARG A 136 6.08 4.62 26.48
C ARG A 136 5.15 4.17 27.58
N VAL A 137 5.67 4.08 28.80
CA VAL A 137 4.89 3.67 29.97
C VAL A 137 4.41 4.90 30.72
N CYS A 138 3.12 4.98 31.01
CA CYS A 138 2.58 6.07 31.83
C CYS A 138 3.06 5.92 33.28
N HIS A 139 3.59 6.99 33.87
CA HIS A 139 4.05 7.01 35.26
C HIS A 139 2.94 6.71 36.27
N PHE A 140 1.69 7.14 35.98
CA PHE A 140 0.58 7.00 36.92
C PHE A 140 -0.17 5.67 36.78
N CYS A 141 -0.52 5.25 35.56
CA CYS A 141 -1.34 4.06 35.33
C CYS A 141 -0.55 2.84 34.84
N GLY A 142 0.75 2.96 34.55
CA GLY A 142 1.59 1.86 34.07
C GLY A 142 1.24 1.33 32.68
N GLY A 143 0.26 1.91 31.99
CA GLY A 143 -0.15 1.49 30.65
C GLY A 143 0.89 1.82 29.57
N SER A 144 0.85 1.08 28.45
CA SER A 144 1.68 1.31 27.27
C SER A 144 0.97 2.26 26.29
N PHE A 145 1.67 3.31 25.87
CA PHE A 145 1.14 4.34 24.97
C PHE A 145 2.15 4.70 23.88
N CYS A 146 1.65 5.10 22.71
CA CYS A 146 2.50 5.61 21.63
C CYS A 146 2.94 7.06 21.92
N GLN A 147 3.91 7.56 21.15
CA GLN A 147 4.38 8.94 21.27
C GLN A 147 3.27 9.99 21.06
N LYS A 148 2.21 9.68 20.31
CA LYS A 148 1.07 10.59 20.12
C LYS A 148 0.06 10.56 21.28
N CYS A 149 0.01 9.45 22.02
CA CYS A 149 -0.93 9.22 23.12
C CYS A 149 -0.30 9.43 24.51
N SER A 150 0.91 9.98 24.55
CA SER A 150 1.63 10.30 25.78
C SER A 150 2.36 11.63 25.66
N LEU A 151 2.47 12.32 26.78
CA LEU A 151 3.16 13.60 26.93
C LEU A 151 4.29 13.44 27.95
N THR A 152 5.40 14.13 27.73
CA THR A 152 6.47 14.23 28.72
C THR A 152 6.23 15.47 29.56
N VAL A 153 6.04 15.28 30.86
CA VAL A 153 5.84 16.34 31.85
C VAL A 153 7.14 16.54 32.62
N TYR A 154 7.54 17.80 32.77
CA TYR A 154 8.78 18.22 33.43
C TYR A 154 8.43 18.97 34.72
N LEU A 155 8.29 18.25 35.83
CA LEU A 155 8.04 18.87 37.15
C LEU A 155 9.33 18.97 37.96
N GLN A 156 9.99 17.84 38.19
CA GLN A 156 11.29 17.73 38.87
C GLN A 156 12.19 16.75 38.11
N ASP A 157 11.59 15.67 37.59
CA ASP A 157 12.19 14.72 36.64
C ASP A 157 11.34 14.62 35.35
N GLU A 158 11.92 14.07 34.29
CA GLU A 158 11.21 13.77 33.04
C GLU A 158 10.25 12.57 33.26
N LYS A 159 8.94 12.82 33.24
CA LYS A 159 7.92 11.77 33.42
C LYS A 159 7.01 11.67 32.21
N THR A 160 6.80 10.45 31.71
CA THR A 160 5.83 10.18 30.64
C THR A 160 4.45 9.93 31.22
N VAL A 161 3.45 10.66 30.75
CA VAL A 161 2.06 10.61 31.21
C VAL A 161 1.15 10.38 30.01
N CYS A 162 0.16 9.49 30.11
CA CYS A 162 -0.80 9.29 29.01
C CYS A 162 -1.83 10.42 28.96
N LEU A 163 -2.50 10.58 27.81
CA LEU A 163 -3.53 11.61 27.64
C LEU A 163 -4.73 11.48 28.60
N SER A 164 -4.93 10.32 29.22
CA SER A 164 -6.01 10.11 30.21
C SER A 164 -5.59 10.45 31.64
N CYS A 165 -4.28 10.44 31.94
CA CYS A 165 -3.74 10.77 33.27
C CYS A 165 -3.09 12.17 33.31
N CYS A 166 -2.97 12.83 32.17
CA CYS A 166 -2.55 14.22 32.07
C CYS A 166 -3.73 15.14 32.38
#